data_AF-A0A3C1GJD2-F1
#
_entry.id   AF-A0A3C1GJD2-F1
#
_cell.length_a   1.000
_cell.length_b   1.000
_cell.length_c   1.000
_cell.angle_alpha   90.00
_cell.angle_beta   90.00
_cell.angle_gamma   90.00
#
_symmetry.space_group_name_H-M   'P 1'
#
loop_
_entity.id
_entity.type
_entity.pdbx_description
1 polymer ?
#
loop_
_entity_poly.entity_id
_entity_poly.type
_entity_poly.pdbx_seq_one_letter_code
_entity_poly.pdbx_strand_id
1 'polypeptide(L)' 'LLALEPEVLLLDDPTAGMSLEEVPAIIGLIERIKERRDRTVLLVEHKIDMVMALSDSIA' A
#
# COMPACT_ATOMS: atom_id res chain seq x y z
N LEU A 1 12.48 -8.17 2.35
CA LEU A 1 12.32 -6.69 2.50
C LEU A 1 11.56 -6.33 3.76
N LEU A 2 10.33 -6.78 3.97
CA LEU A 2 9.58 -6.47 5.21
C LEU A 2 10.24 -7.01 6.50
N ALA A 3 10.99 -8.11 6.41
CA ALA A 3 11.77 -8.68 7.51
C ALA A 3 12.95 -7.81 7.98
N LEU A 4 13.32 -6.77 7.24
CA LEU A 4 14.37 -5.81 7.61
C LEU A 4 13.82 -4.63 8.41
N GLU A 5 12.53 -4.65 8.75
CA GLU A 5 11.85 -3.60 9.53
C GLU A 5 12.17 -2.18 9.03
N PRO A 6 12.01 -1.88 7.72
CA PRO A 6 12.32 -0.56 7.20
C PRO A 6 11.39 0.49 7.80
N GLU A 7 11.95 1.66 8.14
CA GLU A 7 11.20 2.83 8.60
C GLU A 7 10.31 3.43 7.50
N VAL A 8 10.63 3.19 6.23
CA VAL A 8 9.89 3.67 5.07
C VAL A 8 9.70 2.55 4.05
N LEU A 9 8.46 2.34 3.62
CA LEU A 9 8.08 1.43 2.54
C LEU A 9 7.62 2.24 1.32
N LEU A 10 8.29 2.05 0.19
CA LEU A 10 7.94 2.67 -1.09
C LEU A 10 7.27 1.62 -1.97
N LEU A 11 6.07 1.92 -2.47
CA LEU A 11 5.31 1.07 -3.37
C LEU A 11 4.97 1.87 -4.63
N ASP A 12 5.52 1.46 -5.77
CA ASP A 12 5.23 2.06 -7.07
C ASP A 12 4.35 1.10 -7.86
N ASP A 13 3.11 1.50 -8.11
CA ASP A 13 2.07 0.75 -8.82
C ASP A 13 1.94 -0.72 -8.32
N PRO A 14 1.67 -0.97 -7.02
CA PRO A 14 1.72 -2.31 -6.44
C PRO A 14 0.62 -3.24 -6.94
N THR A 15 -0.38 -2.73 -7.68
CA THR A 15 -1.41 -3.55 -8.32
C THR A 15 -1.19 -3.73 -9.82
N ALA A 16 -0.06 -3.28 -10.37
CA ALA A 16 0.28 -3.46 -11.77
C ALA A 16 0.29 -4.95 -12.15
N GLY A 17 -0.48 -5.32 -13.17
CA GLY A 17 -0.58 -6.69 -13.66
C GLY A 17 -1.42 -7.65 -12.81
N MET A 18 -2.03 -7.18 -11.70
CA MET A 18 -2.95 -7.97 -10.89
C MET A 18 -4.37 -7.95 -11.49
N SER A 19 -5.09 -9.06 -11.34
CA SER A 19 -6.53 -9.10 -11.65
C SER A 19 -7.32 -8.29 -10.62
N LEU A 20 -8.52 -7.82 -11.01
CA LEU A 20 -9.39 -7.04 -10.12
C LEU A 20 -9.79 -7.82 -8.85
N GLU A 21 -9.81 -9.15 -8.92
CA GLU A 21 -10.13 -10.04 -7.80
C GLU A 21 -9.00 -10.11 -6.77
N GLU A 22 -7.76 -9.83 -7.17
CA GLU A 22 -6.58 -9.88 -6.29
C GLU A 22 -6.27 -8.53 -5.62
N VAL A 23 -6.75 -7.42 -6.18
CA VAL A 23 -6.55 -6.06 -5.64
C VAL A 23 -6.98 -5.94 -4.17
N PRO A 24 -8.16 -6.43 -3.73
CA PRO A 24 -8.58 -6.34 -2.34
C PRO A 24 -7.61 -7.02 -1.36
N ALA A 25 -6.96 -8.12 -1.79
CA ALA A 25 -6.01 -8.83 -0.95
C ALA A 25 -4.73 -8.01 -0.71
N ILE A 26 -4.26 -7.26 -1.73
CA ILE A 26 -3.09 -6.39 -1.58
C ILE A 26 -3.40 -5.16 -0.73
N ILE A 27 -4.59 -4.58 -0.90
CA ILE A 27 -5.06 -3.46 -0.06
C ILE A 27 -5.05 -3.89 1.40
N GLY A 28 -5.69 -5.02 1.73
CA GLY A 28 -5.73 -5.52 3.10
C GLY A 28 -4.34 -5.88 3.66
N LEU A 29 -3.39 -6.27 2.81
CA LEU A 29 -2.00 -6.48 3.25
C LEU A 29 -1.33 -5.16 3.64
N ILE A 30 -1.47 -4.13 2.80
CA ILE A 30 -0.89 -2.80 3.05
C ILE A 30 -1.53 -2.17 4.28
N GLU A 31 -2.84 -2.31 4.47
CA GLU A 31 -3.54 -1.86 5.68
C GLU A 31 -2.96 -2.49 6.94
N ARG A 32 -2.79 -3.82 6.98
CA ARG A 32 -2.19 -4.51 8.13
C ARG A 32 -0.76 -4.07 8.42
N ILE A 33 0.00 -3.68 7.40
CA ILE A 33 1.35 -3.13 7.57
C ILE A 33 1.25 -1.72 8.19
N LYS A 34 0.35 -0.88 7.67
CA LYS A 34 0.11 0.48 8.18
C LYS A 34 -0.39 0.49 9.63
N GLU A 35 -1.26 -0.47 10.00
CA GLU A 35 -1.81 -0.62 11.35
C GLU A 35 -0.76 -0.78 12.45
N ARG A 36 0.42 -1.31 12.12
CA ARG A 36 1.53 -1.46 13.07
C ARG A 36 2.11 -0.11 13.50
N ARG A 37 1.91 0.94 12.70
CA ARG A 37 2.37 2.33 12.93
C ARG A 37 3.85 2.46 13.31
N ASP A 38 4.67 1.50 12.92
CA ASP A 38 6.12 1.45 13.14
C ASP A 38 6.90 1.99 11.95
N ARG A 39 6.22 2.33 10.85
CA ARG A 39 6.82 2.76 9.58
C ARG A 39 5.88 3.63 8.76
N THR A 40 6.49 4.42 7.87
CA THR A 40 5.79 5.24 6.87
C THR A 40 5.61 4.44 5.58
N VAL A 41 4.42 4.52 4.98
CA VAL A 41 4.14 3.94 3.66
C VAL A 41 3.93 5.08 2.65
N LEU A 42 4.72 5.10 1.59
CA LEU A 42 4.52 5.97 0.44
C LEU A 42 4.09 5.11 -0.74
N LEU A 43 2.93 5.44 -1.31
CA LEU A 43 2.30 4.73 -2.41
C LEU A 43 2.21 5.66 -3.62
N VAL A 44 2.55 5.13 -4.79
CA VAL A 44 2.28 5.75 -6.10
C VAL A 44 1.31 4.85 -6.84
N GLU A 45 0.17 5.40 -7.25
CA GLU A 45 -0.89 4.67 -7.95
C GLU A 45 -1.74 5.53 -8.86
N HIS A 46 -2.29 4.90 -9.89
CA HIS A 46 -3.26 5.49 -10.80
C HIS A 46 -4.70 5.08 -10.47
N LYS A 47 -4.91 4.01 -9.68
CA LYS A 47 -6.25 3.57 -9.24
C LYS A 47 -6.74 4.39 -8.04
N ILE A 48 -7.62 5.34 -8.31
CA ILE A 48 -8.14 6.28 -7.31
C ILE A 48 -8.82 5.58 -6.13
N ASP A 49 -9.61 4.52 -6.36
CA ASP A 49 -10.28 3.78 -5.27
C ASP A 49 -9.27 3.24 -4.25
N MET A 50 -8.10 2.80 -4.70
CA MET A 50 -7.06 2.31 -3.82
C MET A 50 -6.33 3.45 -3.10
N VAL A 51 -6.05 4.55 -3.79
CA VAL A 51 -5.48 5.76 -3.17
C VAL A 51 -6.39 6.24 -2.04
N MET A 52 -7.70 6.28 -2.27
CA MET A 52 -8.69 6.72 -1.28
C MET A 52 -8.80 5.77 -0.09
N ALA A 53 -8.65 4.45 -0.30
CA ALA A 53 -8.73 3.46 0.77
C ALA A 53 -7.48 3.48 1.67
N LEU A 54 -6.29 3.64 1.09
CA LEU A 54 -5.03 3.45 1.79
C LEU A 54 -4.42 4.73 2.36
N SER A 55 -4.66 5.88 1.72
CA SER A 55 -3.94 7.14 2.01
C SER A 55 -4.47 7.84 3.25
N ASP A 56 -3.57 8.22 4.16
CA ASP A 56 -3.89 9.17 5.23
C ASP A 56 -3.84 10.63 4.74
N SER A 57 -3.06 10.87 3.68
CA SER A 57 -2.90 12.17 3.03
C SER A 57 -2.64 11.95 1.54
N ILE A 58 -3.13 12.86 0.69
CA ILE A 58 -2.99 12.85 -0.76
C ILE A 58 -2.40 14.20 -1.18
N ALA A 59 -1.44 14.19 -2.10
CA ALA A 59 -0.75 15.37 -2.61
C ALA A 59 -0.87 15.47 -4.14
#